data_AF-U4QYR1-F1
#
_entry.id   AF-U4QYR1-F1
#
_cell.length_a   1.000
_cell.length_b   1.000
_cell.length_c   1.000
_cell.angle_alpha   90.00
_cell.angle_beta   90.00
_cell.angle_gamma   90.00
#
_symmetry.space_group_name_H-M   'P 1'
#
loop_
_entity.id
_entity.type
_entity.pdbx_description
1 polymer ?
#
loop_
_entity_poly.entity_id
_entity_poly.type
_entity_poly.pdbx_seq_one_letter_code
_entity_poly.pdbx_strand_id
1 'polypeptide(L)'
;MPIRIAFGVLDITTNFYLNETLLLYTCTGSNSYQKNEREVDIIQSIFSNREIAIGLWGLLVVIIVLFTKPGKNFIKSILPIVFCRKFVIFYIIFLSFFVLTVYLLYLVEYWNLALLKNTILWVILVEIPLFVKAIEKAKDSRFFRKLINDNLALITIIQFIFGFWSFGLLTELILIPSALFLGLMYAITSKEEKYKAIKKILDMLLLTFTCIALFFIIRKIVRNPYDLFNSKALKEFLLPLLLLFLNLPIVYGLALFNMYEQIFIRLKGSSIEKRKMKKRILLFGNFNLTKTSSIINKGIHLLITSLTDKDMEKNIKILDKYLESRVGDNYMKRANFYKLCCILGFIISVFGLIICNSDVSIKDIITLNFAFNFAKAKEIITYICSIGITLCLCLFVYSIGYSKKKYEEISQIKKYALQGYLYLLNRQFRHLKEVLPIDEPQELFIQYIEPAIELKIECEKIISSYDNLLSYWELDSIKQLQLYADIFLKDICHDENTLINMGSTEYISYHNKRIKDAPQNEKINTFKYTIKKDAEKYAEQVNLCRDEFKNLIDK
;
A
#
# COMPACT_ATOMS: atom_id res chain seq x y z
N MET A 1 64.12 -13.48 -75.38
CA MET A 1 65.48 -13.24 -75.89
C MET A 1 65.38 -12.25 -77.05
N PRO A 2 66.21 -11.20 -77.13
CA PRO A 2 66.74 -10.35 -76.03
C PRO A 2 65.57 -9.46 -75.53
N ILE A 3 65.47 -8.11 -75.43
CA ILE A 3 66.32 -6.88 -75.36
C ILE A 3 65.57 -6.01 -74.30
N ARG A 4 66.11 -5.39 -73.23
CA ARG A 4 66.93 -4.15 -73.05
C ARG A 4 66.36 -2.91 -73.78
N ILE A 5 66.49 -1.65 -73.33
CA ILE A 5 67.45 -0.93 -72.47
C ILE A 5 66.62 0.01 -71.52
N ALA A 6 66.82 0.08 -70.20
CA ALA A 6 67.76 0.96 -69.42
C ALA A 6 67.63 2.49 -69.70
N PHE A 7 67.97 3.44 -68.81
CA PHE A 7 68.65 3.41 -67.49
C PHE A 7 68.15 4.65 -66.67
N GLY A 8 68.23 4.63 -65.33
CA GLY A 8 67.90 5.83 -64.53
C GLY A 8 68.00 5.61 -63.02
N VAL A 9 69.14 5.97 -62.42
CA VAL A 9 69.41 5.85 -60.98
C VAL A 9 69.62 7.25 -60.40
N LEU A 10 68.94 7.54 -59.28
CA LEU A 10 69.56 8.18 -58.12
C LEU A 10 68.66 8.02 -56.89
N ASP A 11 69.25 7.63 -55.76
CA ASP A 11 68.62 7.72 -54.45
C ASP A 11 68.50 9.18 -53.99
N ILE A 12 67.53 9.45 -53.12
CA ILE A 12 67.78 10.11 -51.83
C ILE A 12 66.73 9.63 -50.82
N THR A 13 67.21 9.06 -49.73
CA THR A 13 66.42 8.63 -48.59
C THR A 13 65.92 9.84 -47.79
N THR A 14 64.61 9.91 -47.49
CA THR A 14 64.01 10.16 -46.15
C THR A 14 62.51 10.50 -46.28
N ASN A 15 61.62 9.57 -45.90
CA ASN A 15 60.27 9.89 -45.36
C ASN A 15 59.45 8.68 -44.86
N PHE A 16 59.98 7.45 -44.90
CA PHE A 16 59.20 6.22 -44.64
C PHE A 16 58.88 5.91 -43.16
N TYR A 17 59.15 6.82 -42.22
CA TYR A 17 59.00 6.60 -40.77
C TYR A 17 57.92 7.45 -40.08
N LEU A 18 57.09 8.18 -40.83
CA LEU A 18 56.11 9.13 -40.29
C LEU A 18 54.63 8.71 -40.40
N ASN A 19 54.31 7.55 -40.99
CA ASN A 19 52.92 7.09 -41.19
C ASN A 19 52.44 5.98 -40.24
N GLU A 20 53.32 5.12 -39.70
CA GLU A 20 52.89 4.05 -38.77
C GLU A 20 52.55 4.58 -37.37
N THR A 21 53.21 5.63 -36.92
CA THR A 21 52.95 6.29 -35.63
C THR A 21 51.59 6.99 -35.58
N LEU A 22 51.05 7.45 -36.72
CA LEU A 22 49.71 8.05 -36.78
C LEU A 22 48.59 7.01 -36.68
N LEU A 23 48.81 5.79 -37.18
CA LEU A 23 47.86 4.67 -37.08
C LEU A 23 47.82 4.09 -35.65
N LEU A 24 48.95 3.95 -34.98
CA LEU A 24 48.99 3.44 -33.60
C LEU A 24 48.31 4.36 -32.56
N TYR A 25 48.29 5.67 -32.79
CA TYR A 25 47.57 6.61 -31.91
C TYR A 25 46.05 6.64 -32.10
N THR A 26 45.51 6.08 -33.18
CA THR A 26 44.04 6.01 -33.39
C THR A 26 43.43 4.71 -32.87
N CYS A 27 44.16 3.59 -32.89
CA CYS A 27 43.68 2.29 -32.41
C CYS A 27 43.59 2.11 -30.88
N THR A 28 44.29 2.94 -30.10
CA THR A 28 44.21 2.90 -28.63
C THR A 28 42.98 3.65 -28.10
N GLY A 29 42.59 4.75 -28.75
CA GLY A 29 41.33 5.44 -28.48
C GLY A 29 40.10 4.66 -28.98
N SER A 30 40.15 4.10 -30.19
CA SER A 30 38.97 3.45 -30.78
C SER A 30 38.44 2.27 -29.96
N ASN A 31 39.30 1.50 -29.30
CA ASN A 31 38.88 0.40 -28.43
C ASN A 31 38.12 0.87 -27.18
N SER A 32 38.42 2.03 -26.60
CA SER A 32 37.66 2.57 -25.46
C SER A 32 36.36 3.25 -25.92
N TYR A 33 36.38 3.98 -27.03
CA TYR A 33 35.17 4.58 -27.61
C TYR A 33 34.18 3.50 -28.10
N GLN A 34 34.60 2.54 -28.93
CA GLN A 34 33.72 1.45 -29.37
C GLN A 34 33.28 0.52 -28.25
N LYS A 35 34.00 0.48 -27.11
CA LYS A 35 33.54 -0.26 -25.93
C LYS A 35 32.45 0.54 -25.20
N ASN A 36 32.64 1.84 -24.99
CA ASN A 36 31.62 2.70 -24.39
C ASN A 36 30.36 2.77 -25.27
N GLU A 37 30.50 2.87 -26.60
CA GLU A 37 29.37 2.80 -27.54
C GLU A 37 28.63 1.47 -27.40
N ARG A 38 29.33 0.32 -27.47
CA ARG A 38 28.71 -1.00 -27.28
C ARG A 38 28.05 -1.18 -25.90
N GLU A 39 28.63 -0.65 -24.83
CA GLU A 39 28.03 -0.70 -23.48
C GLU A 39 26.78 0.20 -23.39
N VAL A 40 26.80 1.38 -24.03
CA VAL A 40 25.63 2.27 -24.16
C VAL A 40 24.53 1.63 -25.01
N ASP A 41 24.86 0.99 -26.13
CA ASP A 41 23.92 0.29 -27.00
C ASP A 41 23.25 -0.90 -26.28
N ILE A 42 24.04 -1.67 -25.52
CA ILE A 42 23.52 -2.76 -24.66
C ILE A 42 22.55 -2.20 -23.63
N ILE A 43 22.87 -1.07 -22.98
CA ILE A 43 21.97 -0.42 -22.01
C ILE A 43 20.68 0.06 -22.71
N GLN A 44 20.77 0.71 -23.87
CA GLN A 44 19.59 1.17 -24.64
C GLN A 44 18.74 0.01 -25.19
N SER A 45 19.32 -1.16 -25.43
CA SER A 45 18.56 -2.36 -25.82
C SER A 45 17.67 -2.94 -24.71
N ILE A 46 17.95 -2.59 -23.46
CA ILE A 46 17.25 -3.11 -22.25
C ILE A 46 16.40 -2.02 -21.59
N PHE A 47 16.87 -0.77 -21.55
CA PHE A 47 16.22 0.35 -20.87
C PHE A 47 15.84 1.46 -21.85
N SER A 48 14.61 1.97 -21.72
CA SER A 48 14.19 3.18 -22.42
C SER A 48 14.95 4.41 -21.90
N ASN A 49 15.09 5.42 -22.75
CA ASN A 49 15.70 6.71 -22.38
C ASN A 49 15.06 7.31 -21.12
N ARG A 50 13.74 7.12 -20.92
CA ARG A 50 13.03 7.54 -19.71
C ARG A 50 13.54 6.82 -18.46
N GLU A 51 13.69 5.49 -18.52
CA GLU A 51 14.19 4.71 -17.38
C GLU A 51 15.64 5.04 -17.05
N ILE A 52 16.48 5.25 -18.08
CA ILE A 52 17.87 5.69 -17.91
C ILE A 52 17.91 7.06 -17.23
N ALA A 53 17.13 8.04 -17.71
CA ALA A 53 17.09 9.38 -17.13
C ALA A 53 16.49 9.41 -15.71
N ILE A 54 15.45 8.63 -15.42
CA ILE A 54 14.92 8.46 -14.05
C ILE A 54 15.97 7.80 -13.15
N GLY A 55 16.69 6.78 -13.64
CA GLY A 55 17.78 6.12 -12.92
C GLY A 55 18.92 7.07 -12.57
N LEU A 56 19.36 7.89 -13.52
CA LEU A 56 20.40 8.90 -13.32
C LEU A 56 19.98 9.95 -12.27
N TRP A 57 18.77 10.51 -12.37
CA TRP A 57 18.27 11.47 -11.39
C TRP A 57 18.03 10.85 -10.01
N GLY A 58 17.52 9.63 -9.93
CA GLY A 58 17.35 8.88 -8.68
C GLY A 58 18.68 8.61 -7.99
N LEU A 59 19.69 8.18 -8.75
CA LEU A 59 21.05 7.95 -8.26
C LEU A 59 21.69 9.25 -7.75
N LEU A 60 21.53 10.36 -8.47
CA LEU A 60 22.00 11.69 -8.06
C LEU A 60 21.32 12.14 -6.75
N VAL A 61 20.01 11.97 -6.60
CA VAL A 61 19.28 12.26 -5.36
C VAL A 61 19.76 11.39 -4.20
N VAL A 62 19.98 10.09 -4.42
CA VAL A 62 20.54 9.18 -3.41
C VAL A 62 21.93 9.64 -2.98
N ILE A 63 22.82 10.01 -3.91
CA ILE A 63 24.15 10.56 -3.60
C ILE A 63 24.04 11.83 -2.74
N ILE A 64 23.17 12.79 -3.09
CA ILE A 64 22.97 14.01 -2.30
C ILE A 64 22.52 13.65 -0.89
N VAL A 65 21.48 12.82 -0.75
CA VAL A 65 20.96 12.38 0.57
C VAL A 65 22.04 11.69 1.40
N LEU A 66 22.84 10.81 0.79
CA LEU A 66 23.96 10.12 1.42
C LEU A 66 25.02 11.08 1.99
N PHE A 67 25.21 12.26 1.41
CA PHE A 67 26.15 13.26 1.95
C PHE A 67 25.57 14.09 3.10
N THR A 68 24.24 14.27 3.18
CA THR A 68 23.59 15.06 4.23
C THR A 68 23.72 14.47 5.64
N LYS A 69 23.70 15.33 6.67
CA LYS A 69 23.59 14.92 8.09
C LYS A 69 22.36 14.02 8.37
N PRO A 70 21.12 14.38 7.98
CA PRO A 70 19.97 13.51 8.19
C PRO A 70 20.08 12.15 7.48
N GLY A 71 20.53 12.09 6.22
CA GLY A 71 20.68 10.81 5.50
C GLY A 71 21.70 9.87 6.14
N LYS A 72 22.85 10.41 6.58
CA LYS A 72 23.86 9.64 7.34
C LYS A 72 23.32 9.10 8.66
N ASN A 73 22.51 9.88 9.39
CA ASN A 73 21.88 9.44 10.63
C ASN A 73 20.78 8.39 10.39
N PHE A 74 19.95 8.58 9.36
CA PHE A 74 18.90 7.65 8.93
C PHE A 74 19.47 6.26 8.59
N ILE A 75 20.58 6.21 7.85
CA ILE A 75 21.24 4.93 7.54
C ILE A 75 21.85 4.31 8.80
N LYS A 76 22.51 5.09 9.66
CA LYS A 76 23.08 4.57 10.91
C LYS A 76 22.03 3.99 11.87
N SER A 77 20.80 4.51 11.89
CA SER A 77 19.72 3.96 12.72
C SER A 77 18.99 2.78 12.07
N ILE A 78 18.83 2.77 10.74
CA ILE A 78 18.01 1.76 10.04
C ILE A 78 18.82 0.54 9.61
N LEU A 79 20.09 0.67 9.23
CA LEU A 79 20.92 -0.47 8.80
C LEU A 79 20.97 -1.61 9.85
N PRO A 80 21.15 -1.34 11.17
CA PRO A 80 21.12 -2.40 12.19
C PRO A 80 19.73 -3.04 12.35
N ILE A 81 18.65 -2.31 12.09
CA ILE A 81 17.27 -2.79 12.20
C ILE A 81 16.96 -3.73 11.03
N VAL A 82 17.29 -3.32 9.80
CA VAL A 82 17.09 -4.10 8.56
C VAL A 82 17.87 -5.43 8.60
N PHE A 83 19.10 -5.43 9.11
CA PHE A 83 19.92 -6.64 9.23
C PHE A 83 19.71 -7.43 10.55
N CYS A 84 18.66 -7.12 11.33
CA CYS A 84 18.28 -7.97 12.47
C CYS A 84 17.95 -9.40 12.01
N ARG A 85 18.39 -10.41 12.77
CA ARG A 85 18.20 -11.86 12.48
C ARG A 85 16.76 -12.25 12.09
N LYS A 86 15.74 -11.56 12.59
CA LYS A 86 14.32 -11.80 12.25
C LYS A 86 13.98 -11.31 10.83
N PHE A 87 14.43 -10.12 10.46
CA PHE A 87 14.27 -9.59 9.10
C PHE A 87 15.06 -10.40 8.07
N VAL A 88 16.28 -10.85 8.41
CA VAL A 88 17.04 -11.77 7.55
C VAL A 88 16.28 -13.08 7.28
N ILE A 89 15.67 -13.68 8.30
CA ILE A 89 14.81 -14.88 8.12
C ILE A 89 13.59 -14.55 7.24
N PHE A 90 12.94 -13.40 7.45
CA PHE A 90 11.84 -12.95 6.59
C PHE A 90 12.28 -12.78 5.12
N TYR A 91 13.43 -12.16 4.85
CA TYR A 91 13.95 -11.98 3.49
C TYR A 91 14.27 -13.32 2.80
N ILE A 92 14.77 -14.32 3.54
CA ILE A 92 14.99 -15.67 3.00
C ILE A 92 13.66 -16.34 2.63
N ILE A 93 12.64 -16.24 3.48
CA ILE A 93 11.29 -16.77 3.20
C ILE A 93 10.66 -16.04 2.01
N PHE A 94 10.80 -14.71 1.95
CA PHE A 94 10.32 -13.89 0.84
C PHE A 94 10.99 -14.27 -0.48
N LEU A 95 12.31 -14.30 -0.55
CA LEU A 95 13.03 -14.63 -1.78
C LEU A 95 12.71 -16.06 -2.24
N SER A 96 12.57 -17.02 -1.33
CA SER A 96 12.15 -18.39 -1.65
C SER A 96 10.73 -18.44 -2.25
N PHE A 97 9.76 -17.76 -1.62
CA PHE A 97 8.39 -17.68 -2.13
C PHE A 97 8.30 -16.91 -3.46
N PHE A 98 9.09 -15.85 -3.61
CA PHE A 98 9.10 -15.02 -4.82
C PHE A 98 9.72 -15.77 -6.01
N VAL A 99 10.82 -16.51 -5.79
CA VAL A 99 11.41 -17.40 -6.81
C VAL A 99 10.42 -18.50 -7.20
N LEU A 100 9.71 -19.12 -6.24
CA LEU A 100 8.64 -20.06 -6.54
C LEU A 100 7.50 -19.42 -7.36
N THR A 101 7.12 -18.18 -7.04
CA THR A 101 6.09 -17.42 -7.77
C THR A 101 6.50 -17.13 -9.22
N VAL A 102 7.74 -16.69 -9.44
CA VAL A 102 8.29 -16.45 -10.80
C VAL A 102 8.43 -17.79 -11.56
N TYR A 103 8.83 -18.86 -10.89
CA TYR A 103 8.92 -20.20 -11.49
C TYR A 103 7.54 -20.75 -11.90
N LEU A 104 6.50 -20.55 -11.09
CA LEU A 104 5.12 -20.89 -11.46
C LEU A 104 4.64 -20.09 -12.68
N LEU A 105 4.96 -18.79 -12.76
CA LEU A 105 4.66 -17.97 -13.94
C LEU A 105 5.47 -18.39 -15.18
N TYR A 106 6.67 -18.94 -15.01
CA TYR A 106 7.47 -19.52 -16.09
C TYR A 106 6.88 -20.84 -16.59
N LEU A 107 6.44 -21.74 -15.70
CA LEU A 107 5.79 -23.01 -16.04
C LEU A 107 4.47 -22.84 -16.82
N VAL A 108 3.75 -21.73 -16.63
CA VAL A 108 2.52 -21.38 -17.37
C VAL A 108 2.84 -20.58 -18.65
N GLU A 109 4.10 -20.64 -19.12
CA GLU A 109 4.65 -19.89 -20.26
C GLU A 109 4.42 -18.37 -20.22
N TYR A 110 4.02 -17.82 -19.07
CA TYR A 110 3.69 -16.41 -18.93
C TYR A 110 4.96 -15.58 -18.83
N TRP A 111 5.84 -15.93 -17.89
CA TRP A 111 7.08 -15.21 -17.61
C TRP A 111 8.26 -15.70 -18.44
N ASN A 112 9.13 -14.78 -18.86
CA ASN A 112 10.39 -15.08 -19.52
C ASN A 112 11.46 -14.04 -19.15
N LEU A 113 12.71 -14.24 -19.57
CA LEU A 113 13.84 -13.36 -19.22
C LEU A 113 13.65 -11.90 -19.67
N ALA A 114 12.87 -11.62 -20.72
CA ALA A 114 12.58 -10.24 -21.14
C ALA A 114 11.76 -9.47 -20.09
N LEU A 115 11.02 -10.17 -19.23
CA LEU A 115 10.23 -9.58 -18.14
C LEU A 115 11.03 -9.41 -16.84
N LEU A 116 12.24 -9.96 -16.73
CA LEU A 116 13.06 -9.93 -15.51
C LEU A 116 13.30 -8.51 -14.98
N LYS A 117 13.62 -7.57 -15.87
CA LYS A 117 13.74 -6.14 -15.56
C LYS A 117 12.49 -5.59 -14.88
N ASN A 118 11.32 -5.85 -15.46
CA ASN A 118 10.04 -5.35 -14.96
C ASN A 118 9.68 -6.02 -13.62
N THR A 119 10.03 -7.31 -13.45
CA THR A 119 9.93 -8.03 -12.17
C THR A 119 10.81 -7.42 -11.08
N ILE A 120 12.06 -7.04 -11.38
CA ILE A 120 12.96 -6.37 -10.41
C ILE A 120 12.45 -4.98 -10.03
N LEU A 121 12.05 -4.17 -11.01
CA LEU A 121 11.47 -2.85 -10.77
C LEU A 121 10.19 -2.93 -9.93
N TRP A 122 9.34 -3.94 -10.17
CA TRP A 122 8.14 -4.19 -9.38
C TRP A 122 8.44 -4.49 -7.91
N VAL A 123 9.44 -5.32 -7.61
CA VAL A 123 9.83 -5.60 -6.21
C VAL A 123 10.26 -4.31 -5.49
N ILE A 124 11.07 -3.47 -6.15
CA ILE A 124 11.60 -2.24 -5.54
C ILE A 124 10.51 -1.18 -5.37
N LEU A 125 9.67 -0.96 -6.39
CA LEU A 125 8.72 0.17 -6.44
C LEU A 125 7.33 -0.17 -5.86
N VAL A 126 6.97 -1.45 -5.76
CA VAL A 126 5.65 -1.89 -5.31
C VAL A 126 5.77 -2.77 -4.06
N GLU A 127 6.54 -3.87 -4.10
CA GLU A 127 6.56 -4.85 -3.00
C GLU A 127 7.22 -4.34 -1.71
N ILE A 128 8.34 -3.60 -1.80
CA ILE A 128 8.96 -2.99 -0.62
C ILE A 128 7.99 -1.99 0.07
N PRO A 129 7.35 -1.04 -0.65
CA PRO A 129 6.28 -0.21 -0.08
C PRO A 129 5.06 -0.98 0.45
N LEU A 130 4.70 -2.13 -0.16
CA LEU A 130 3.65 -3.01 0.36
C LEU A 130 4.04 -3.59 1.74
N PHE A 131 5.26 -4.09 1.90
CA PHE A 131 5.75 -4.60 3.19
C PHE A 131 5.81 -3.53 4.28
N VAL A 132 6.29 -2.31 3.97
CA VAL A 132 6.31 -1.20 4.94
C VAL A 132 4.88 -0.86 5.39
N LYS A 133 3.96 -0.66 4.45
CA LYS A 133 2.54 -0.42 4.76
C LYS A 133 1.92 -1.56 5.58
N ALA A 134 2.29 -2.81 5.30
CA ALA A 134 1.79 -3.98 6.03
C ALA A 134 2.31 -4.06 7.47
N ILE A 135 3.61 -3.77 7.70
CA ILE A 135 4.19 -3.73 9.06
C ILE A 135 3.58 -2.59 9.89
N GLU A 136 3.35 -1.42 9.28
CA GLU A 136 2.79 -0.27 9.99
C GLU A 136 1.27 -0.36 10.25
N LYS A 137 0.48 -0.83 9.26
CA LYS A 137 -0.97 -0.55 9.21
C LYS A 137 -1.88 -1.76 9.00
N ALA A 138 -1.35 -2.98 8.80
CA ALA A 138 -2.19 -4.16 8.59
C ALA A 138 -2.79 -4.70 9.90
N LYS A 139 -4.00 -4.25 10.23
CA LYS A 139 -4.77 -4.73 11.40
C LYS A 139 -5.93 -5.68 11.04
N ASP A 140 -6.34 -5.72 9.76
CA ASP A 140 -7.54 -6.44 9.30
C ASP A 140 -7.52 -6.71 7.76
N SER A 141 -8.63 -7.24 7.23
CA SER A 141 -8.82 -7.51 5.79
C SER A 141 -9.30 -6.31 4.97
N ARG A 142 -9.84 -5.25 5.59
CA ARG A 142 -10.15 -3.98 4.90
C ARG A 142 -8.85 -3.30 4.46
N PHE A 143 -7.80 -3.36 5.28
CA PHE A 143 -6.46 -2.91 4.92
C PHE A 143 -6.01 -3.53 3.58
N PHE A 144 -6.05 -4.86 3.42
CA PHE A 144 -5.63 -5.51 2.17
C PHE A 144 -6.49 -5.12 0.97
N ARG A 145 -7.81 -4.94 1.16
CA ARG A 145 -8.68 -4.45 0.06
C ARG A 145 -8.34 -3.03 -0.36
N LYS A 146 -8.08 -2.12 0.59
CA LYS A 146 -7.61 -0.76 0.30
C LYS A 146 -6.23 -0.80 -0.36
N LEU A 147 -5.33 -1.62 0.17
CA LEU A 147 -3.97 -1.82 -0.35
C LEU A 147 -3.99 -2.29 -1.81
N ILE A 148 -4.85 -3.24 -2.18
CA ILE A 148 -5.04 -3.62 -3.58
C ILE A 148 -5.50 -2.40 -4.40
N ASN A 149 -6.60 -1.76 -4.03
CA ASN A 149 -7.15 -0.60 -4.78
C ASN A 149 -6.12 0.53 -4.97
N ASP A 150 -5.44 0.94 -3.90
CA ASP A 150 -4.45 2.03 -3.90
C ASP A 150 -3.25 1.67 -4.81
N ASN A 151 -2.81 0.40 -4.82
CA ASN A 151 -1.71 -0.05 -5.67
C ASN A 151 -2.15 -0.37 -7.11
N LEU A 152 -3.40 -0.75 -7.37
CA LEU A 152 -3.94 -0.86 -8.75
C LEU A 152 -3.87 0.49 -9.48
N ALA A 153 -4.24 1.58 -8.80
CA ALA A 153 -4.13 2.93 -9.33
C ALA A 153 -2.65 3.31 -9.61
N LEU A 154 -1.76 3.09 -8.64
CA LEU A 154 -0.32 3.34 -8.81
C LEU A 154 0.29 2.51 -9.94
N ILE A 155 0.02 1.21 -10.01
CA ILE A 155 0.50 0.32 -11.07
C ILE A 155 0.02 0.81 -12.44
N THR A 156 -1.24 1.21 -12.56
CA THR A 156 -1.79 1.72 -13.83
C THR A 156 -1.07 3.01 -14.26
N ILE A 157 -0.85 3.94 -13.34
CA ILE A 157 -0.15 5.21 -13.60
C ILE A 157 1.33 4.98 -13.93
N ILE A 158 2.01 4.09 -13.20
CA ILE A 158 3.41 3.71 -13.42
C ILE A 158 3.56 3.06 -14.80
N GLN A 159 2.77 2.02 -15.11
CA GLN A 159 2.82 1.31 -16.38
C GLN A 159 2.50 2.24 -17.57
N PHE A 160 1.63 3.22 -17.36
CA PHE A 160 1.35 4.29 -18.34
C PHE A 160 2.55 5.23 -18.54
N ILE A 161 3.18 5.70 -17.46
CA ILE A 161 4.36 6.58 -17.52
C ILE A 161 5.56 5.89 -18.19
N PHE A 162 5.78 4.60 -17.94
CA PHE A 162 6.91 3.87 -18.51
C PHE A 162 6.64 3.28 -19.90
N GLY A 163 5.43 2.78 -20.18
CA GLY A 163 5.16 1.98 -21.39
C GLY A 163 4.71 2.74 -22.65
N PHE A 164 4.18 3.97 -22.53
CA PHE A 164 3.43 4.58 -23.64
C PHE A 164 4.27 5.35 -24.68
N TRP A 165 5.26 6.13 -24.20
CA TRP A 165 6.16 6.99 -24.98
C TRP A 165 7.51 7.11 -24.26
N SER A 166 8.62 7.21 -25.01
CA SER A 166 9.91 7.67 -24.50
C SER A 166 10.51 8.64 -25.53
N PHE A 167 11.00 9.79 -25.09
CA PHE A 167 11.70 10.76 -25.92
C PHE A 167 13.20 10.42 -26.04
N GLY A 168 13.99 11.28 -26.67
CA GLY A 168 15.45 11.18 -26.66
C GLY A 168 16.01 11.39 -25.25
N LEU A 169 17.17 10.79 -24.94
CA LEU A 169 17.75 10.79 -23.60
C LEU A 169 17.94 12.20 -23.01
N LEU A 170 18.45 13.15 -23.80
CA LEU A 170 18.59 14.56 -23.41
C LEU A 170 17.24 15.22 -23.10
N THR A 171 16.18 14.88 -23.84
CA THR A 171 14.83 15.41 -23.62
C THR A 171 14.23 14.87 -22.32
N GLU A 172 14.33 13.56 -22.06
CA GLU A 172 13.88 12.96 -20.79
C GLU A 172 14.64 13.54 -19.59
N LEU A 173 15.97 13.69 -19.72
CA LEU A 173 16.83 14.22 -18.66
C LEU A 173 16.46 15.65 -18.22
N ILE A 174 15.91 16.48 -19.11
CA ILE A 174 15.37 17.81 -18.81
C ILE A 174 13.92 17.73 -18.33
N LEU A 175 13.09 16.89 -18.98
CA LEU A 175 11.66 16.77 -18.70
C LEU A 175 11.36 16.26 -17.28
N ILE A 176 12.15 15.31 -16.76
CA ILE A 176 11.93 14.69 -15.45
C ILE A 176 12.10 15.70 -14.29
N PRO A 177 13.19 16.48 -14.19
CA PRO A 177 13.30 17.57 -13.22
C PRO A 177 12.21 18.64 -13.37
N SER A 178 11.85 19.01 -14.61
CA SER A 178 10.80 20.00 -14.85
C SER A 178 9.44 19.52 -14.31
N ALA A 179 9.09 18.25 -14.53
CA ALA A 179 7.87 17.64 -13.98
C ALA A 179 7.92 17.55 -12.44
N LEU A 180 9.06 17.19 -11.86
CA LEU A 180 9.25 17.17 -10.40
C LEU A 180 9.07 18.57 -9.78
N PHE A 181 9.68 19.59 -10.40
CA PHE A 181 9.56 20.98 -9.96
C PHE A 181 8.12 21.50 -10.03
N LEU A 182 7.41 21.23 -11.12
CA LEU A 182 5.98 21.57 -11.26
C LEU A 182 5.12 20.85 -10.20
N GLY A 183 5.41 19.57 -9.91
CA GLY A 183 4.74 18.82 -8.85
C GLY A 183 4.98 19.39 -7.45
N LEU A 184 6.21 19.81 -7.15
CA LEU A 184 6.55 20.48 -5.88
C LEU A 184 5.86 21.83 -5.76
N MET A 185 5.86 22.65 -6.82
CA MET A 185 5.13 23.92 -6.87
C MET A 185 3.64 23.70 -6.62
N TYR A 186 3.01 22.73 -7.30
CA TYR A 186 1.60 22.41 -7.11
C TYR A 186 1.28 21.95 -5.67
N ALA A 187 2.16 21.17 -5.04
CA ALA A 187 2.02 20.71 -3.66
C ALA A 187 2.18 21.84 -2.62
N ILE A 188 2.96 22.88 -2.92
CA ILE A 188 3.09 24.08 -2.07
C ILE A 188 1.90 25.01 -2.27
N THR A 189 1.55 25.35 -3.52
CA THR A 189 0.43 26.25 -3.83
C THR A 189 -0.94 25.69 -3.46
N SER A 190 -1.01 24.41 -3.07
CA SER A 190 -2.21 23.74 -2.55
C SER A 190 -2.38 23.81 -1.02
N LYS A 191 -1.50 24.48 -0.28
CA LYS A 191 -1.52 24.54 1.20
C LYS A 191 -1.80 25.92 1.80
N GLU A 192 -1.79 26.98 1.00
CA GLU A 192 -2.02 28.35 1.45
C GLU A 192 -2.97 29.06 0.47
N GLU A 193 -4.09 29.60 0.94
CA GLU A 193 -5.03 30.40 0.12
C GLU A 193 -4.34 31.54 -0.66
N LYS A 194 -3.22 32.05 -0.14
CA LYS A 194 -2.38 33.07 -0.77
C LYS A 194 -1.96 32.74 -2.21
N TYR A 195 -1.85 31.46 -2.57
CA TYR A 195 -1.40 31.02 -3.90
C TYR A 195 -2.51 30.45 -4.80
N LYS A 196 -3.79 30.62 -4.42
CA LYS A 196 -4.99 30.12 -5.13
C LYS A 196 -5.04 30.50 -6.62
N ALA A 197 -4.50 31.67 -6.98
CA ALA A 197 -4.34 32.10 -8.38
C ALA A 197 -3.29 31.29 -9.15
N ILE A 198 -2.13 31.03 -8.55
CA ILE A 198 -1.04 30.23 -9.16
C ILE A 198 -1.49 28.77 -9.31
N LYS A 199 -2.17 28.23 -8.29
CA LYS A 199 -2.76 26.89 -8.34
C LYS A 199 -3.68 26.72 -9.54
N LYS A 200 -4.60 27.67 -9.79
CA LYS A 200 -5.52 27.63 -10.95
C LYS A 200 -4.79 27.62 -12.31
N ILE A 201 -3.61 28.24 -12.41
CA ILE A 201 -2.78 28.19 -13.62
C ILE A 201 -2.12 26.80 -13.76
N LEU A 202 -1.60 26.23 -12.66
CA LEU A 202 -1.04 24.88 -12.65
C LEU A 202 -2.09 23.81 -12.96
N ASP A 203 -3.32 23.93 -12.45
CA ASP A 203 -4.46 23.07 -12.79
C ASP A 203 -4.73 23.08 -14.31
N MET A 204 -4.71 24.26 -14.93
CA MET A 204 -4.95 24.43 -16.37
C MET A 204 -3.81 23.84 -17.22
N LEU A 205 -2.57 23.94 -16.76
CA LEU A 205 -1.39 23.35 -17.41
C LEU A 205 -1.40 21.81 -17.29
N LEU A 206 -1.74 21.28 -16.11
CA LEU A 206 -1.89 19.83 -15.89
C LEU A 206 -3.04 19.25 -16.73
N LEU A 207 -4.17 19.95 -16.82
CA LEU A 207 -5.32 19.52 -17.61
C LEU A 207 -5.00 19.54 -19.12
N THR A 208 -4.36 20.59 -19.62
CA THR A 208 -3.94 20.64 -21.04
C THR A 208 -2.90 19.58 -21.39
N PHE A 209 -1.89 19.35 -20.54
CA PHE A 209 -0.93 18.25 -20.73
C PHE A 209 -1.63 16.88 -20.76
N THR A 210 -2.59 16.66 -19.86
CA THR A 210 -3.39 15.43 -19.81
C THR A 210 -4.22 15.24 -21.08
N CYS A 211 -4.90 16.28 -21.56
CA CYS A 211 -5.65 16.24 -22.82
C CYS A 211 -4.77 15.96 -24.03
N ILE A 212 -3.57 16.57 -24.11
CA ILE A 212 -2.59 16.33 -25.18
C ILE A 212 -2.14 14.86 -25.18
N ALA A 213 -1.77 14.31 -24.02
CA ALA A 213 -1.40 12.90 -23.89
C ALA A 213 -2.55 11.97 -24.33
N LEU A 214 -3.77 12.23 -23.86
CA LEU A 214 -4.97 11.44 -24.17
C LEU A 214 -5.30 11.48 -25.69
N PHE A 215 -5.17 12.64 -26.34
CA PHE A 215 -5.29 12.77 -27.80
C PHE A 215 -4.24 11.94 -28.55
N PHE A 216 -2.96 12.01 -28.15
CA PHE A 216 -1.89 11.20 -28.74
C PHE A 216 -2.13 9.70 -28.56
N ILE A 217 -2.71 9.28 -27.44
CA ILE A 217 -3.09 7.89 -27.17
C ILE A 217 -4.21 7.44 -28.09
N ILE A 218 -5.33 8.18 -28.18
CA ILE A 218 -6.42 7.87 -29.10
C ILE A 218 -5.90 7.77 -30.54
N ARG A 219 -5.05 8.73 -30.97
CA ARG A 219 -4.44 8.73 -32.30
C ARG A 219 -3.54 7.51 -32.57
N LYS A 220 -2.79 7.04 -31.56
CA LYS A 220 -1.94 5.83 -31.65
C LYS A 220 -2.80 4.56 -31.75
N ILE A 221 -3.85 4.46 -30.94
CA ILE A 221 -4.79 3.32 -30.91
C ILE A 221 -5.58 3.20 -32.21
N VAL A 222 -6.11 4.32 -32.73
CA VAL A 222 -6.87 4.34 -34.00
C VAL A 222 -5.99 4.01 -35.20
N ARG A 223 -4.70 4.36 -35.16
CA ARG A 223 -3.76 4.07 -36.27
C ARG A 223 -3.22 2.65 -36.24
N ASN A 224 -2.82 2.15 -35.07
CA ASN A 224 -2.24 0.82 -34.89
C ASN A 224 -2.96 0.05 -33.76
N PRO A 225 -4.20 -0.44 -33.96
CA PRO A 225 -4.93 -1.16 -32.91
C PRO A 225 -4.23 -2.46 -32.48
N TYR A 226 -3.53 -3.14 -33.39
CA TYR A 226 -2.82 -4.39 -33.13
C TYR A 226 -1.61 -4.24 -32.18
N ASP A 227 -1.00 -3.05 -32.08
CA ASP A 227 0.14 -2.82 -31.18
C ASP A 227 -0.26 -2.96 -29.69
N LEU A 228 -1.51 -2.65 -29.33
CA LEU A 228 -2.03 -2.87 -27.98
C LEU A 228 -2.28 -4.35 -27.66
N PHE A 229 -2.68 -5.14 -28.67
CA PHE A 229 -2.98 -6.57 -28.52
C PHE A 229 -1.75 -7.46 -28.73
N ASN A 230 -0.56 -6.87 -28.91
CA ASN A 230 0.70 -7.59 -28.91
C ASN A 230 0.87 -8.36 -27.59
N SER A 231 1.08 -9.68 -27.68
CA SER A 231 1.19 -10.57 -26.51
C SER A 231 2.30 -10.16 -25.54
N LYS A 232 3.38 -9.51 -26.03
CA LYS A 232 4.42 -8.92 -25.16
C LYS A 232 3.89 -7.73 -24.35
N ALA A 233 3.22 -6.77 -25.00
CA ALA A 233 2.67 -5.59 -24.33
C ALA A 233 1.60 -5.95 -23.29
N LEU A 234 0.73 -6.91 -23.62
CA LEU A 234 -0.28 -7.44 -22.70
C LEU A 234 0.37 -8.15 -21.50
N LYS A 235 1.41 -8.96 -21.72
CA LYS A 235 2.17 -9.61 -20.64
C LYS A 235 2.87 -8.60 -19.72
N GLU A 236 3.49 -7.56 -20.29
CA GLU A 236 4.14 -6.49 -19.54
C GLU A 236 3.13 -5.68 -18.70
N PHE A 237 1.94 -5.37 -19.25
CA PHE A 237 0.89 -4.65 -18.54
C PHE A 237 0.26 -5.46 -17.39
N LEU A 238 0.00 -6.75 -17.59
CA LEU A 238 -0.64 -7.62 -16.59
C LEU A 238 0.34 -8.19 -15.54
N LEU A 239 1.65 -8.22 -15.81
CA LEU A 239 2.65 -8.79 -14.90
C LEU A 239 2.64 -8.13 -13.50
N PRO A 240 2.65 -6.79 -13.35
CA PRO A 240 2.53 -6.13 -12.04
C PRO A 240 1.28 -6.53 -11.23
N LEU A 241 0.18 -6.84 -11.92
CA LEU A 241 -1.08 -7.25 -11.30
C LEU A 241 -1.00 -8.71 -10.82
N LEU A 242 -0.47 -9.60 -11.64
CA LEU A 242 -0.26 -11.00 -11.28
C LEU A 242 0.73 -11.14 -10.12
N LEU A 243 1.84 -10.41 -10.13
CA LEU A 243 2.79 -10.38 -9.02
C LEU A 243 2.15 -9.84 -7.72
N LEU A 244 1.29 -8.81 -7.81
CA LEU A 244 0.54 -8.30 -6.66
C LEU A 244 -0.40 -9.35 -6.05
N PHE A 245 -1.18 -10.05 -6.88
CA PHE A 245 -2.11 -11.08 -6.39
C PHE A 245 -1.39 -12.33 -5.86
N LEU A 246 -0.29 -12.75 -6.51
CA LEU A 246 0.46 -13.94 -6.12
C LEU A 246 1.32 -13.73 -4.86
N ASN A 247 1.82 -12.51 -4.60
CA ASN A 247 2.56 -12.19 -3.37
C ASN A 247 1.68 -11.71 -2.21
N LEU A 248 0.40 -11.39 -2.43
CA LEU A 248 -0.52 -11.02 -1.35
C LEU A 248 -0.55 -12.01 -0.15
N PRO A 249 -0.41 -13.34 -0.32
CA PRO A 249 -0.28 -14.29 0.79
C PRO A 249 0.95 -14.04 1.69
N ILE A 250 2.09 -13.61 1.13
CA ILE A 250 3.30 -13.35 1.92
C ILE A 250 3.26 -11.96 2.59
N VAL A 251 2.66 -10.95 1.94
CA VAL A 251 2.33 -9.66 2.58
C VAL A 251 1.37 -9.88 3.77
N TYR A 252 0.39 -10.79 3.63
CA TYR A 252 -0.52 -11.17 4.71
C TYR A 252 0.18 -11.96 5.82
N GLY A 253 1.08 -12.89 5.47
CA GLY A 253 1.90 -13.63 6.43
C GLY A 253 2.80 -12.72 7.28
N LEU A 254 3.41 -11.70 6.66
CA LEU A 254 4.21 -10.68 7.34
C LEU A 254 3.37 -9.88 8.35
N ALA A 255 2.19 -9.40 7.94
CA ALA A 255 1.27 -8.67 8.82
C ALA A 255 0.87 -9.51 10.05
N LEU A 256 0.52 -10.77 9.83
CA LEU A 256 0.15 -11.71 10.89
C LEU A 256 1.33 -12.00 11.84
N PHE A 257 2.53 -12.23 11.30
CA PHE A 257 3.75 -12.43 12.08
C PHE A 257 4.06 -11.23 12.98
N ASN A 258 4.03 -10.02 12.42
CA ASN A 258 4.23 -8.77 13.16
C ASN A 258 3.21 -8.63 14.30
N MET A 259 1.93 -8.90 14.04
CA MET A 259 0.89 -8.80 15.08
C MET A 259 1.10 -9.81 16.22
N TYR A 260 1.53 -11.04 15.90
CA TYR A 260 1.94 -12.01 16.92
C TYR A 260 3.19 -11.57 17.70
N GLU A 261 4.19 -11.01 17.04
CA GLU A 261 5.39 -10.48 17.71
C GLU A 261 5.03 -9.36 18.69
N GLN A 262 4.19 -8.40 18.29
CA GLN A 262 3.72 -7.32 19.16
C GLN A 262 2.94 -7.83 20.39
N ILE A 263 2.16 -8.91 20.25
CA ILE A 263 1.54 -9.59 21.40
C ILE A 263 2.60 -10.25 22.28
N PHE A 264 3.52 -11.00 21.68
CA PHE A 264 4.50 -11.82 22.38
C PHE A 264 5.54 -11.02 23.19
N ILE A 265 5.84 -9.79 22.76
CA ILE A 265 6.70 -8.85 23.49
C ILE A 265 6.00 -8.35 24.76
N ARG A 266 4.67 -8.20 24.75
CA ARG A 266 3.87 -7.67 25.88
C ARG A 266 3.56 -8.71 26.96
N LEU A 267 3.83 -10.00 26.73
CA LEU A 267 3.54 -11.07 27.69
C LEU A 267 4.41 -10.99 28.95
N LYS A 268 3.77 -11.11 30.12
CA LYS A 268 4.40 -11.27 31.43
C LYS A 268 4.51 -12.77 31.80
N GLY A 269 4.99 -13.09 33.00
CA GLY A 269 5.18 -14.48 33.47
C GLY A 269 6.52 -15.12 33.12
N SER A 270 6.70 -16.38 33.53
CA SER A 270 7.93 -17.17 33.38
C SER A 270 8.18 -17.63 31.94
N SER A 271 9.39 -18.09 31.62
CA SER A 271 9.74 -18.63 30.29
C SER A 271 8.87 -19.82 29.86
N ILE A 272 8.52 -20.69 30.81
CA ILE A 272 7.68 -21.88 30.60
C ILE A 272 6.23 -21.47 30.33
N GLU A 273 5.64 -20.61 31.18
CA GLU A 273 4.25 -20.15 31.00
C GLU A 273 4.12 -19.34 29.70
N LYS A 274 5.08 -18.45 29.41
CA LYS A 274 5.15 -17.72 28.13
C LYS A 274 5.14 -18.67 26.93
N ARG A 275 5.77 -19.84 26.99
CA ARG A 275 5.75 -20.81 25.88
C ARG A 275 4.37 -21.45 25.69
N LYS A 276 3.63 -21.73 26.77
CA LYS A 276 2.25 -22.24 26.72
C LYS A 276 1.28 -21.17 26.21
N MET A 277 1.33 -19.96 26.79
CA MET A 277 0.52 -18.80 26.41
C MET A 277 0.68 -18.48 24.92
N LYS A 278 1.92 -18.46 24.40
CA LYS A 278 2.19 -18.29 22.97
C LYS A 278 1.49 -19.34 22.09
N LYS A 279 1.51 -20.63 22.49
CA LYS A 279 0.80 -21.69 21.77
C LYS A 279 -0.72 -21.45 21.76
N ARG A 280 -1.30 -20.99 22.87
CA ARG A 280 -2.75 -20.67 22.94
C ARG A 280 -3.13 -19.46 22.09
N ILE A 281 -2.30 -18.42 22.09
CA ILE A 281 -2.50 -17.22 21.26
C ILE A 281 -2.45 -17.58 19.76
N LEU A 282 -1.51 -18.45 19.35
CA LEU A 282 -1.44 -18.98 17.99
C LEU A 282 -2.67 -19.83 17.63
N LEU A 283 -3.15 -20.69 18.53
CA LEU A 283 -4.36 -21.50 18.30
C LEU A 283 -5.65 -20.67 18.21
N PHE A 284 -5.75 -19.60 19.01
CA PHE A 284 -6.91 -18.71 19.02
C PHE A 284 -6.95 -17.78 17.79
N GLY A 285 -5.82 -17.12 17.47
CA GLY A 285 -5.75 -16.23 16.31
C GLY A 285 -5.69 -16.98 14.98
N ASN A 286 -4.97 -18.11 14.93
CA ASN A 286 -4.69 -18.90 13.75
C ASN A 286 -4.23 -17.99 12.57
N PHE A 287 -4.60 -18.30 11.32
CA PHE A 287 -4.38 -17.42 10.18
C PHE A 287 -5.33 -16.22 10.09
N ASN A 288 -6.07 -15.85 11.15
CA ASN A 288 -7.01 -14.72 11.13
C ASN A 288 -6.41 -13.47 11.78
N LEU A 289 -6.10 -12.47 10.95
CA LEU A 289 -5.54 -11.19 11.39
C LEU A 289 -6.51 -10.38 12.26
N THR A 290 -7.83 -10.40 12.01
CA THR A 290 -8.80 -9.62 12.82
C THR A 290 -9.00 -10.22 14.21
N LYS A 291 -9.01 -11.56 14.30
CA LYS A 291 -9.06 -12.27 15.59
C LYS A 291 -7.78 -12.03 16.38
N THR A 292 -6.62 -12.04 15.71
CA THR A 292 -5.32 -11.73 16.31
C THR A 292 -5.21 -10.26 16.76
N SER A 293 -5.64 -9.29 15.95
CA SER A 293 -5.54 -7.86 16.28
C SER A 293 -6.47 -7.44 17.43
N SER A 294 -7.59 -8.13 17.62
CA SER A 294 -8.49 -7.90 18.77
C SER A 294 -7.80 -8.08 20.14
N ILE A 295 -6.79 -8.95 20.23
CA ILE A 295 -5.99 -9.23 21.43
C ILE A 295 -5.21 -7.99 21.88
N ILE A 296 -4.77 -7.12 20.95
CA ILE A 296 -4.09 -5.88 21.31
C ILE A 296 -5.07 -4.79 21.73
N ASN A 297 -6.14 -4.50 20.97
CA ASN A 297 -6.93 -3.28 21.19
C ASN A 297 -7.92 -3.34 22.37
N LYS A 298 -8.46 -4.52 22.70
CA LYS A 298 -9.31 -4.71 23.91
C LYS A 298 -8.61 -5.58 24.96
N GLY A 299 -7.59 -6.34 24.54
CA GLY A 299 -6.85 -7.25 25.40
C GLY A 299 -5.60 -6.69 26.09
N ILE A 300 -5.34 -5.37 26.10
CA ILE A 300 -4.25 -4.79 26.92
C ILE A 300 -4.36 -5.26 28.38
N HIS A 301 -5.57 -5.21 28.95
CA HIS A 301 -5.83 -5.71 30.30
C HIS A 301 -5.61 -7.23 30.42
N LEU A 302 -5.97 -8.01 29.40
CA LEU A 302 -5.77 -9.46 29.36
C LEU A 302 -4.26 -9.81 29.32
N LEU A 303 -3.46 -9.09 28.54
CA LEU A 303 -2.00 -9.30 28.41
C LEU A 303 -1.23 -8.82 29.65
N ILE A 304 -1.74 -7.81 30.37
CA ILE A 304 -1.15 -7.30 31.61
C ILE A 304 -1.49 -8.18 32.82
N THR A 305 -2.71 -8.74 32.88
CA THR A 305 -3.18 -9.55 34.02
C THR A 305 -2.88 -11.04 33.90
N SER A 306 -2.72 -11.60 32.69
CA SER A 306 -2.40 -13.02 32.53
C SER A 306 -0.93 -13.29 32.88
N LEU A 307 -0.69 -13.81 34.08
CA LEU A 307 0.64 -14.25 34.55
C LEU A 307 0.89 -15.74 34.29
N THR A 308 -0.18 -16.54 34.17
CA THR A 308 -0.13 -17.97 33.86
C THR A 308 -0.92 -18.33 32.59
N ASP A 309 -0.68 -19.53 32.09
CA ASP A 309 -1.41 -20.13 30.98
C ASP A 309 -2.91 -20.35 31.27
N LYS A 310 -3.29 -20.56 32.54
CA LYS A 310 -4.69 -20.70 32.97
C LYS A 310 -5.44 -19.37 32.92
N ASP A 311 -4.80 -18.29 33.37
CA ASP A 311 -5.36 -16.93 33.28
C ASP A 311 -5.58 -16.56 31.81
N MET A 312 -4.57 -16.86 30.97
CA MET A 312 -4.64 -16.63 29.54
C MET A 312 -5.77 -17.43 28.88
N GLU A 313 -6.00 -18.69 29.28
CA GLU A 313 -7.14 -19.49 28.78
C GLU A 313 -8.49 -18.87 29.14
N LYS A 314 -8.69 -18.46 30.41
CA LYS A 314 -9.92 -17.81 30.88
C LYS A 314 -10.17 -16.50 30.12
N ASN A 315 -9.13 -15.68 30.00
CA ASN A 315 -9.16 -14.40 29.31
C ASN A 315 -9.40 -14.53 27.80
N ILE A 316 -8.82 -15.54 27.15
CA ILE A 316 -9.09 -15.88 25.75
C ILE A 316 -10.54 -16.34 25.56
N LYS A 317 -11.09 -17.18 26.45
CA LYS A 317 -12.50 -17.63 26.38
C LYS A 317 -13.49 -16.47 26.52
N ILE A 318 -13.21 -15.51 27.40
CA ILE A 318 -14.02 -14.28 27.54
C ILE A 318 -13.95 -13.45 26.25
N LEU A 319 -12.76 -13.30 25.66
CA LEU A 319 -12.57 -12.58 24.40
C LEU A 319 -13.30 -13.27 23.24
N ASP A 320 -13.23 -14.61 23.13
CA ASP A 320 -13.91 -15.34 22.04
C ASP A 320 -15.43 -15.17 22.11
N LYS A 321 -16.03 -15.35 23.30
CA LYS A 321 -17.47 -15.12 23.51
C LYS A 321 -17.91 -13.70 23.16
N TYR A 322 -17.06 -12.70 23.42
CA TYR A 322 -17.30 -11.31 23.00
C TYR A 322 -17.14 -11.09 21.48
N LEU A 323 -16.21 -11.78 20.82
CA LEU A 323 -16.13 -11.78 19.36
C LEU A 323 -17.36 -12.45 18.72
N GLU A 324 -17.92 -13.48 19.37
CA GLU A 324 -19.15 -14.13 18.92
C GLU A 324 -20.42 -13.28 19.17
N SER A 325 -20.44 -12.40 20.18
CA SER A 325 -21.53 -11.41 20.35
C SER A 325 -21.46 -10.25 19.35
N ARG A 326 -20.37 -10.11 18.58
CA ARG A 326 -20.19 -8.99 17.65
C ARG A 326 -21.04 -9.19 16.39
N VAL A 327 -21.99 -8.29 16.16
CA VAL A 327 -23.05 -8.40 15.15
C VAL A 327 -22.47 -8.51 13.74
N GLY A 328 -21.50 -7.65 13.38
CA GLY A 328 -21.00 -7.53 12.01
C GLY A 328 -20.52 -8.86 11.38
N ASP A 329 -19.45 -9.44 11.92
CA ASP A 329 -18.83 -10.64 11.33
C ASP A 329 -19.73 -11.88 11.45
N ASN A 330 -20.46 -12.05 12.56
CA ASN A 330 -21.33 -13.21 12.73
C ASN A 330 -22.60 -13.13 11.86
N TYR A 331 -23.16 -11.95 11.60
CA TYR A 331 -24.28 -11.78 10.65
C TYR A 331 -23.83 -12.04 9.20
N MET A 332 -22.57 -11.73 8.88
CA MET A 332 -21.93 -12.00 7.57
C MET A 332 -21.48 -13.46 7.37
N LYS A 333 -21.19 -14.19 8.44
CA LYS A 333 -20.61 -15.56 8.44
C LYS A 333 -21.27 -16.51 7.45
N ARG A 334 -22.61 -16.56 7.41
CA ARG A 334 -23.38 -17.42 6.48
C ARG A 334 -23.20 -17.02 5.00
N ALA A 335 -23.14 -15.72 4.70
CA ALA A 335 -22.92 -15.24 3.33
C ALA A 335 -21.49 -15.53 2.85
N ASN A 336 -20.49 -15.34 3.71
CA ASN A 336 -19.10 -15.65 3.39
C ASN A 336 -18.84 -17.16 3.24
N PHE A 337 -19.52 -17.99 4.05
CA PHE A 337 -19.54 -19.45 3.87
C PHE A 337 -20.02 -19.85 2.47
N TYR A 338 -21.16 -19.32 2.01
CA TYR A 338 -21.68 -19.61 0.67
C TYR A 338 -20.70 -19.23 -0.45
N LYS A 339 -20.04 -18.05 -0.38
CA LYS A 339 -19.00 -17.67 -1.36
C LYS A 339 -17.84 -18.67 -1.38
N LEU A 340 -17.36 -19.06 -0.20
CA LEU A 340 -16.25 -20.01 -0.06
C LEU A 340 -16.60 -21.39 -0.62
N CYS A 341 -17.82 -21.89 -0.39
CA CYS A 341 -18.32 -23.11 -1.00
C CYS A 341 -18.37 -23.02 -2.54
N CYS A 342 -18.82 -21.89 -3.10
CA CYS A 342 -18.85 -21.71 -4.56
C CYS A 342 -17.44 -21.66 -5.16
N ILE A 343 -16.49 -21.00 -4.49
CA ILE A 343 -15.08 -20.93 -4.91
C ILE A 343 -14.44 -22.33 -4.87
N LEU A 344 -14.64 -23.10 -3.80
CA LEU A 344 -14.12 -24.47 -3.70
C LEU A 344 -14.77 -25.40 -4.74
N GLY A 345 -16.09 -25.32 -4.94
CA GLY A 345 -16.80 -26.10 -5.96
C GLY A 345 -16.33 -25.79 -7.39
N PHE A 346 -16.08 -24.51 -7.69
CA PHE A 346 -15.49 -24.08 -8.96
C PHE A 346 -14.07 -24.64 -9.13
N ILE A 347 -13.20 -24.51 -8.13
CA ILE A 347 -11.82 -25.03 -8.15
C ILE A 347 -11.82 -26.56 -8.36
N ILE A 348 -12.63 -27.30 -7.60
CA ILE A 348 -12.76 -28.76 -7.74
C ILE A 348 -13.24 -29.15 -9.15
N SER A 349 -14.21 -28.42 -9.70
CA SER A 349 -14.73 -28.68 -11.04
C SER A 349 -13.71 -28.38 -12.15
N VAL A 350 -12.92 -27.30 -12.00
CA VAL A 350 -11.83 -26.97 -12.93
C VAL A 350 -10.69 -27.99 -12.85
N PHE A 351 -10.27 -28.41 -11.66
CA PHE A 351 -9.29 -29.50 -11.52
C PHE A 351 -9.82 -30.82 -12.09
N GLY A 352 -11.12 -31.13 -11.92
CA GLY A 352 -11.76 -32.28 -12.55
C GLY A 352 -11.67 -32.28 -14.07
N LEU A 353 -11.93 -31.13 -14.72
CA LEU A 353 -11.74 -30.97 -16.17
C LEU A 353 -10.26 -31.12 -16.59
N ILE A 354 -9.33 -30.53 -15.85
CA ILE A 354 -7.89 -30.63 -16.15
C ILE A 354 -7.42 -32.09 -16.07
N ILE A 355 -7.77 -32.81 -15.00
CA ILE A 355 -7.39 -34.21 -14.79
C ILE A 355 -8.03 -35.12 -15.86
N CYS A 356 -9.28 -34.88 -16.26
CA CYS A 356 -9.92 -35.66 -17.31
C CYS A 356 -9.35 -35.37 -18.71
N ASN A 357 -8.87 -34.16 -18.97
CA ASN A 357 -8.34 -33.77 -20.28
C ASN A 357 -6.83 -33.91 -20.45
N SER A 358 -6.06 -34.09 -19.38
CA SER A 358 -4.65 -34.48 -19.47
C SER A 358 -4.50 -35.94 -19.91
N ASP A 359 -3.58 -36.24 -20.84
CA ASP A 359 -3.31 -37.60 -21.35
C ASP A 359 -2.51 -38.50 -20.38
N VAL A 360 -2.58 -38.23 -19.07
CA VAL A 360 -1.90 -39.01 -18.04
C VAL A 360 -2.68 -40.29 -17.74
N SER A 361 -1.99 -41.41 -17.61
CA SER A 361 -2.58 -42.73 -17.38
C SER A 361 -3.21 -42.87 -15.98
N ILE A 362 -4.49 -42.53 -15.86
CA ILE A 362 -5.32 -42.74 -14.66
C ILE A 362 -5.26 -44.20 -14.13
N LYS A 363 -4.94 -45.16 -15.02
CA LYS A 363 -4.67 -46.57 -14.71
C LYS A 363 -3.71 -46.80 -13.53
N ASP A 364 -2.73 -45.93 -13.35
CA ASP A 364 -1.67 -46.10 -12.33
C ASP A 364 -2.07 -45.54 -10.95
N ILE A 365 -3.19 -44.81 -10.88
CA ILE A 365 -3.69 -44.16 -9.65
C ILE A 365 -4.81 -44.98 -8.99
N ILE A 366 -5.58 -45.76 -9.77
CA ILE A 366 -6.76 -46.49 -9.28
C ILE A 366 -6.78 -47.93 -9.82
N THR A 367 -5.96 -48.81 -9.25
CA THR A 367 -5.99 -50.27 -9.50
C THR A 367 -7.03 -51.03 -8.67
N LEU A 368 -8.02 -50.32 -8.09
CA LEU A 368 -9.24 -50.95 -7.59
C LEU A 368 -10.11 -51.40 -8.77
N ASN A 369 -9.99 -52.70 -9.07
CA ASN A 369 -10.39 -53.31 -10.33
C ASN A 369 -11.92 -53.33 -10.56
N PHE A 370 -12.43 -52.28 -11.22
CA PHE A 370 -13.78 -52.24 -11.80
C PHE A 370 -13.70 -52.02 -13.31
N ALA A 371 -14.44 -52.82 -14.09
CA ALA A 371 -14.44 -52.79 -15.55
C ALA A 371 -15.21 -51.58 -16.14
N PHE A 372 -14.71 -50.37 -15.92
CA PHE A 372 -15.30 -49.14 -16.44
C PHE A 372 -14.91 -48.86 -17.90
N ASN A 373 -15.91 -48.48 -18.70
CA ASN A 373 -15.71 -48.08 -20.10
C ASN A 373 -15.15 -46.64 -20.16
N PHE A 374 -13.83 -46.53 -20.22
CA PHE A 374 -13.04 -45.32 -19.95
C PHE A 374 -13.49 -44.08 -20.73
N ALA A 375 -13.85 -44.22 -22.01
CA ALA A 375 -14.32 -43.11 -22.85
C ALA A 375 -15.62 -42.49 -22.31
N LYS A 376 -16.62 -43.33 -21.99
CA LYS A 376 -17.90 -42.86 -21.41
C LYS A 376 -17.71 -42.27 -20.01
N ALA A 377 -16.77 -42.78 -19.22
CA ALA A 377 -16.43 -42.20 -17.93
C ALA A 377 -15.84 -40.78 -18.06
N LYS A 378 -14.87 -40.58 -18.97
CA LYS A 378 -14.30 -39.25 -19.27
C LYS A 378 -15.36 -38.27 -19.75
N GLU A 379 -16.27 -38.69 -20.63
CA GLU A 379 -17.39 -37.88 -21.10
C GLU A 379 -18.34 -37.47 -19.96
N ILE A 380 -18.82 -38.44 -19.16
CA ILE A 380 -19.73 -38.19 -18.03
C ILE A 380 -19.11 -37.24 -17.00
N ILE A 381 -17.84 -37.44 -16.63
CA ILE A 381 -17.16 -36.54 -15.67
C ILE A 381 -16.98 -35.14 -16.26
N THR A 382 -16.67 -35.03 -17.57
CA THR A 382 -16.58 -33.72 -18.26
C THR A 382 -17.91 -32.96 -18.21
N TYR A 383 -19.04 -33.63 -18.44
CA TYR A 383 -20.36 -33.01 -18.28
C TYR A 383 -20.66 -32.62 -16.82
N ILE A 384 -20.37 -33.50 -15.85
CA ILE A 384 -20.57 -33.22 -14.41
C ILE A 384 -19.76 -31.99 -13.98
N CYS A 385 -18.48 -31.89 -14.36
CA CYS A 385 -17.65 -30.74 -14.03
C CYS A 385 -18.08 -29.45 -14.75
N SER A 386 -18.55 -29.53 -16.00
CA SER A 386 -19.06 -28.38 -16.76
C SER A 386 -20.37 -27.82 -16.16
N ILE A 387 -21.28 -28.71 -15.76
CA ILE A 387 -22.49 -28.36 -15.01
C ILE A 387 -22.11 -27.81 -13.62
N GLY A 388 -21.11 -28.41 -12.95
CA GLY A 388 -20.56 -27.96 -11.68
C GLY A 388 -20.04 -26.53 -11.72
N ILE A 389 -19.24 -26.17 -12.74
CA ILE A 389 -18.78 -24.79 -12.98
C ILE A 389 -19.97 -23.84 -13.15
N THR A 390 -20.93 -24.20 -14.00
CA THR A 390 -22.11 -23.37 -14.30
C THR A 390 -22.95 -23.11 -13.05
N LEU A 391 -23.22 -24.15 -12.27
CA LEU A 391 -23.95 -24.08 -11.01
C LEU A 391 -23.19 -23.28 -9.95
N CYS A 392 -21.87 -23.44 -9.84
CA CYS A 392 -21.04 -22.66 -8.92
C CYS A 392 -21.02 -21.17 -9.29
N LEU A 393 -20.98 -20.81 -10.58
CA LEU A 393 -21.08 -19.42 -11.03
C LEU A 393 -22.44 -18.79 -10.69
N CYS A 394 -23.54 -19.49 -10.96
CA CYS A 394 -24.89 -19.03 -10.60
C CYS A 394 -25.06 -18.84 -9.08
N LEU A 395 -24.60 -19.80 -8.28
CA LEU A 395 -24.64 -19.69 -6.81
C LEU A 395 -23.69 -18.61 -6.27
N PHE A 396 -22.56 -18.35 -6.93
CA PHE A 396 -21.64 -17.27 -6.57
C PHE A 396 -22.27 -15.89 -6.79
N VAL A 397 -22.95 -15.68 -7.92
CA VAL A 397 -23.71 -14.45 -8.20
C VAL A 397 -24.83 -14.26 -7.17
N TYR A 398 -25.61 -15.31 -6.87
CA TYR A 398 -26.62 -15.28 -5.80
C TYR A 398 -25.99 -14.94 -4.44
N SER A 399 -24.84 -15.53 -4.10
CA SER A 399 -24.13 -15.29 -2.84
C SER A 399 -23.59 -13.87 -2.72
N ILE A 400 -23.17 -13.26 -3.83
CA ILE A 400 -22.83 -11.82 -3.91
C ILE A 400 -24.07 -10.97 -3.63
N GLY A 401 -25.21 -11.28 -4.26
CA GLY A 401 -26.49 -10.59 -4.03
C GLY A 401 -26.97 -10.66 -2.58
N TYR A 402 -27.01 -11.87 -2.00
CA TYR A 402 -27.35 -12.10 -0.59
C TYR A 402 -26.40 -11.37 0.36
N SER A 403 -25.10 -11.38 0.06
CA SER A 403 -24.11 -10.60 0.81
C SER A 403 -24.34 -9.10 0.71
N LYS A 404 -24.74 -8.57 -0.46
CA LYS A 404 -25.00 -7.14 -0.68
C LYS A 404 -26.20 -6.69 0.16
N LYS A 405 -27.33 -7.42 0.12
CA LYS A 405 -28.50 -7.12 0.93
C LYS A 405 -28.16 -7.06 2.43
N LYS A 406 -27.40 -8.03 2.94
CA LYS A 406 -26.94 -8.02 4.34
C LYS A 406 -26.03 -6.85 4.69
N TYR A 407 -25.18 -6.39 3.76
CA TYR A 407 -24.39 -5.17 3.97
C TYR A 407 -25.29 -3.93 4.05
N GLU A 408 -26.35 -3.85 3.24
CA GLU A 408 -27.32 -2.74 3.25
C GLU A 408 -28.13 -2.71 4.56
N GLU A 409 -28.62 -3.86 5.02
CA GLU A 409 -29.29 -4.03 6.33
C GLU A 409 -28.39 -3.55 7.50
N ILE A 410 -27.13 -4.03 7.56
CA ILE A 410 -26.16 -3.59 8.58
C ILE A 410 -25.85 -2.09 8.45
N SER A 411 -25.75 -1.58 7.22
CA SER A 411 -25.43 -0.17 6.95
C SER A 411 -26.54 0.77 7.42
N GLN A 412 -27.81 0.37 7.29
CA GLN A 412 -28.94 1.13 7.81
C GLN A 412 -28.92 1.17 9.34
N ILE A 413 -28.77 0.00 9.99
CA ILE A 413 -28.70 -0.10 11.46
C ILE A 413 -27.53 0.76 12.01
N LYS A 414 -26.37 0.75 11.33
CA LYS A 414 -25.24 1.63 11.66
C LYS A 414 -25.55 3.12 11.47
N LYS A 415 -26.22 3.52 10.39
CA LYS A 415 -26.57 4.92 10.15
C LYS A 415 -27.47 5.48 11.24
N TYR A 416 -28.44 4.69 11.73
CA TYR A 416 -29.28 5.08 12.87
C TYR A 416 -28.49 5.10 14.20
N ALA A 417 -27.76 4.04 14.52
CA ALA A 417 -27.01 3.95 15.79
C ALA A 417 -25.89 5.01 15.92
N LEU A 418 -25.36 5.51 14.80
CA LEU A 418 -24.31 6.52 14.75
C LEU A 418 -24.84 7.92 14.39
N GLN A 419 -26.15 8.14 14.30
CA GLN A 419 -26.73 9.36 13.72
C GLN A 419 -26.22 10.65 14.39
N GLY A 420 -26.13 10.69 15.72
CA GLY A 420 -25.58 11.83 16.47
C GLY A 420 -24.11 12.09 16.12
N TYR A 421 -23.27 11.06 16.19
CA TYR A 421 -21.85 11.16 15.84
C TYR A 421 -21.61 11.56 14.37
N LEU A 422 -22.34 11.00 13.42
CA LEU A 422 -22.21 11.33 12.00
C LEU A 422 -22.62 12.80 11.72
N TYR A 423 -23.63 13.30 12.43
CA TYR A 423 -23.99 14.71 12.42
C TYR A 423 -22.88 15.59 13.00
N LEU A 424 -22.41 15.30 14.23
CA LEU A 424 -21.37 16.08 14.91
C LEU A 424 -20.03 16.07 14.14
N LEU A 425 -19.63 14.93 13.58
CA LEU A 425 -18.41 14.78 12.79
C LEU A 425 -18.48 15.61 11.49
N ASN A 426 -19.63 15.60 10.81
CA ASN A 426 -19.84 16.42 9.61
C ASN A 426 -20.03 17.91 9.95
N ARG A 427 -20.54 18.24 11.15
CA ARG A 427 -20.57 19.61 11.68
C ARG A 427 -19.14 20.10 11.91
N GLN A 428 -18.34 19.36 12.67
CA GLN A 428 -16.96 19.76 12.98
C GLN A 428 -16.08 19.87 11.75
N PHE A 429 -16.18 18.93 10.80
CA PHE A 429 -15.46 19.03 9.53
C PHE A 429 -15.75 20.35 8.78
N ARG A 430 -16.99 20.88 8.84
CA ARG A 430 -17.34 22.16 8.21
C ARG A 430 -16.79 23.38 8.95
N HIS A 431 -16.42 23.24 10.22
CA HIS A 431 -15.75 24.28 11.00
C HIS A 431 -14.22 24.25 10.88
N LEU A 432 -13.64 23.22 10.26
CA LEU A 432 -12.20 23.16 9.98
C LEU A 432 -11.81 24.18 8.89
N LYS A 433 -11.31 25.34 9.32
CA LYS A 433 -10.68 26.35 8.46
C LYS A 433 -9.28 25.89 8.03
N GLU A 434 -8.77 26.40 6.89
CA GLU A 434 -7.37 26.19 6.47
C GLU A 434 -6.36 26.85 7.43
N VAL A 435 -6.80 27.83 8.24
CA VAL A 435 -6.00 28.49 9.28
C VAL A 435 -6.75 28.46 10.61
N LEU A 436 -6.07 28.03 11.68
CA LEU A 436 -6.65 27.87 13.02
C LEU A 436 -6.77 29.23 13.75
N PRO A 437 -7.95 29.62 14.29
CA PRO A 437 -8.19 30.94 14.89
C PRO A 437 -7.65 31.06 16.34
N ILE A 438 -6.34 30.85 16.54
CA ILE A 438 -5.69 30.79 17.87
C ILE A 438 -5.65 32.15 18.57
N ASP A 439 -5.62 33.24 17.80
CA ASP A 439 -5.61 34.61 18.31
C ASP A 439 -7.03 35.16 18.58
N GLU A 440 -8.07 34.40 18.20
CA GLU A 440 -9.49 34.74 18.38
C GLU A 440 -10.15 33.71 19.32
N PRO A 441 -10.01 33.84 20.66
CA PRO A 441 -10.43 32.80 21.61
C PRO A 441 -11.93 32.48 21.57
N GLN A 442 -12.77 33.40 21.11
CA GLN A 442 -14.20 33.17 20.91
C GLN A 442 -14.48 32.25 19.71
N GLU A 443 -13.80 32.46 18.58
CA GLU A 443 -13.91 31.56 17.43
C GLU A 443 -13.33 30.19 17.75
N LEU A 444 -12.15 30.13 18.40
CA LEU A 444 -11.53 28.89 18.84
C LEU A 444 -12.48 28.06 19.71
N PHE A 445 -13.20 28.69 20.62
CA PHE A 445 -14.17 28.00 21.47
C PHE A 445 -15.30 27.37 20.66
N ILE A 446 -16.00 28.17 19.85
CA ILE A 446 -17.22 27.77 19.12
C ILE A 446 -16.90 26.80 17.96
N GLN A 447 -15.74 26.94 17.31
CA GLN A 447 -15.38 26.16 16.11
C GLN A 447 -14.54 24.91 16.40
N TYR A 448 -13.93 24.79 17.60
CA TYR A 448 -13.07 23.66 17.94
C TYR A 448 -13.33 23.07 19.33
N ILE A 449 -13.48 23.88 20.39
CA ILE A 449 -13.53 23.37 21.77
C ILE A 449 -14.90 22.76 22.10
N GLU A 450 -15.98 23.53 21.97
CA GLU A 450 -17.35 23.10 22.21
C GLU A 450 -17.74 21.89 21.32
N PRO A 451 -17.48 21.89 20.00
CA PRO A 451 -17.66 20.70 19.16
C PRO A 451 -16.80 19.48 19.55
N ALA A 452 -15.57 19.68 20.06
CA ALA A 452 -14.73 18.58 20.51
C ALA A 452 -15.24 17.93 21.80
N ILE A 453 -15.85 18.71 22.70
CA ILE A 453 -16.54 18.22 23.89
C ILE A 453 -17.75 17.37 23.48
N GLU A 454 -18.63 17.89 22.61
CA GLU A 454 -19.77 17.13 22.09
C GLU A 454 -19.34 15.83 21.39
N LEU A 455 -18.30 15.89 20.55
CA LEU A 455 -17.77 14.71 19.85
C LEU A 455 -17.18 13.68 20.82
N LYS A 456 -16.44 14.10 21.85
CA LYS A 456 -15.90 13.18 22.87
C LYS A 456 -17.01 12.43 23.60
N ILE A 457 -18.05 13.15 24.05
CA ILE A 457 -19.18 12.57 24.79
C ILE A 457 -19.95 11.56 23.91
N GLU A 458 -20.24 11.90 22.65
CA GLU A 458 -20.95 10.98 21.74
C GLU A 458 -20.06 9.77 21.35
N CYS A 459 -18.74 9.94 21.25
CA CYS A 459 -17.80 8.82 21.08
C CYS A 459 -17.86 7.85 22.27
N GLU A 460 -17.89 8.34 23.51
CA GLU A 460 -17.96 7.52 24.73
C GLU A 460 -19.27 6.73 24.82
N LYS A 461 -20.38 7.37 24.49
CA LYS A 461 -21.71 6.74 24.34
C LYS A 461 -21.72 5.63 23.28
N ILE A 462 -21.04 5.82 22.15
CA ILE A 462 -20.93 4.81 21.08
C ILE A 462 -19.99 3.66 21.47
N ILE A 463 -18.85 3.95 22.10
CA ILE A 463 -17.89 2.95 22.58
C ILE A 463 -18.48 2.08 23.70
N SER A 464 -19.42 2.61 24.49
CA SER A 464 -20.13 1.84 25.52
C SER A 464 -21.37 1.10 24.98
N SER A 465 -22.15 1.71 24.08
CA SER A 465 -23.45 1.16 23.65
C SER A 465 -23.40 0.32 22.37
N TYR A 466 -22.45 0.58 21.47
CA TYR A 466 -22.48 0.05 20.08
C TYR A 466 -21.16 -0.60 19.62
N ASP A 467 -20.22 -0.90 20.52
CA ASP A 467 -18.95 -1.56 20.17
C ASP A 467 -19.14 -2.94 19.50
N ASN A 468 -20.27 -3.62 19.79
CA ASN A 468 -20.69 -4.87 19.19
C ASN A 468 -21.32 -4.71 17.79
N LEU A 469 -21.77 -3.51 17.40
CA LEU A 469 -22.27 -3.21 16.07
C LEU A 469 -21.14 -2.76 15.13
N LEU A 470 -20.14 -2.09 15.68
CA LEU A 470 -18.99 -1.58 14.95
C LEU A 470 -18.00 -2.67 14.53
N SER A 471 -17.37 -2.46 13.38
CA SER A 471 -16.18 -3.22 13.01
C SER A 471 -14.98 -2.81 13.88
N TYR A 472 -13.89 -3.58 13.78
CA TYR A 472 -12.65 -3.28 14.49
C TYR A 472 -12.10 -1.89 14.15
N TRP A 473 -12.01 -1.52 12.86
CA TRP A 473 -11.45 -0.23 12.43
C TRP A 473 -12.37 0.95 12.76
N GLU A 474 -13.70 0.83 12.60
CA GLU A 474 -14.63 1.92 12.95
C GLU A 474 -14.53 2.26 14.45
N LEU A 475 -14.40 1.23 15.30
CA LEU A 475 -14.18 1.40 16.74
C LEU A 475 -12.79 1.95 17.07
N ASP A 476 -11.76 1.59 16.31
CA ASP A 476 -10.40 2.11 16.48
C ASP A 476 -10.32 3.60 16.12
N SER A 477 -10.90 4.01 15.00
CA SER A 477 -10.94 5.41 14.54
C SER A 477 -11.77 6.31 15.43
N ILE A 478 -12.93 5.85 15.93
CA ILE A 478 -13.72 6.57 16.96
C ILE A 478 -12.90 6.75 18.25
N LYS A 479 -12.14 5.73 18.66
CA LYS A 479 -11.23 5.83 19.83
C LYS A 479 -10.05 6.76 19.60
N GLN A 480 -9.46 6.80 18.41
CA GLN A 480 -8.42 7.78 18.10
C GLN A 480 -8.99 9.19 18.11
N LEU A 481 -10.19 9.42 17.56
CA LEU A 481 -10.83 10.73 17.61
C LEU A 481 -11.16 11.17 19.05
N GLN A 482 -11.69 10.27 19.88
CA GLN A 482 -11.88 10.51 21.31
C GLN A 482 -10.54 10.86 22.00
N LEU A 483 -9.47 10.12 21.71
CA LEU A 483 -8.14 10.34 22.31
C LEU A 483 -7.52 11.69 21.91
N TYR A 484 -7.61 12.09 20.64
CA TYR A 484 -7.07 13.38 20.20
C TYR A 484 -7.93 14.55 20.68
N ALA A 485 -9.26 14.39 20.78
CA ALA A 485 -10.12 15.36 21.47
C ALA A 485 -9.76 15.48 22.96
N ASP A 486 -9.53 14.34 23.64
CA ASP A 486 -9.17 14.29 25.06
C ASP A 486 -7.84 15.00 25.35
N ILE A 487 -6.81 14.77 24.53
CA ILE A 487 -5.51 15.46 24.61
C ILE A 487 -5.70 16.97 24.38
N PHE A 488 -6.35 17.36 23.29
CA PHE A 488 -6.60 18.76 22.93
C PHE A 488 -7.33 19.53 24.05
N LEU A 489 -8.37 18.93 24.64
CA LEU A 489 -9.14 19.54 25.73
C LEU A 489 -8.32 19.61 27.04
N LYS A 490 -7.51 18.60 27.35
CA LYS A 490 -6.66 18.57 28.56
C LYS A 490 -5.53 19.60 28.56
N ASP A 491 -4.91 19.83 27.40
CA ASP A 491 -3.89 20.87 27.24
C ASP A 491 -4.48 22.30 27.27
N ILE A 492 -5.80 22.44 27.08
CA ILE A 492 -6.55 23.69 27.33
C ILE A 492 -6.93 23.83 28.81
N CYS A 493 -7.57 22.82 29.41
CA CYS A 493 -7.91 22.81 30.83
C CYS A 493 -7.76 21.41 31.45
N HIS A 494 -7.09 21.36 32.60
CA HIS A 494 -6.81 20.10 33.30
C HIS A 494 -8.04 19.53 34.04
N ASP A 495 -9.03 20.36 34.38
CA ASP A 495 -10.32 19.92 34.90
C ASP A 495 -11.39 20.02 33.82
N GLU A 496 -11.73 18.87 33.23
CA GLU A 496 -12.72 18.74 32.18
C GLU A 496 -14.10 19.28 32.60
N ASN A 497 -14.49 19.15 33.88
CA ASN A 497 -15.78 19.60 34.36
C ASN A 497 -15.89 21.14 34.33
N THR A 498 -14.78 21.86 34.54
CA THR A 498 -14.78 23.31 34.38
C THR A 498 -14.95 23.72 32.92
N LEU A 499 -14.34 22.98 31.99
CA LEU A 499 -14.40 23.30 30.56
C LEU A 499 -15.75 22.95 29.92
N ILE A 500 -16.40 21.88 30.39
CA ILE A 500 -17.75 21.47 29.96
C ILE A 500 -18.82 22.49 30.39
N ASN A 501 -18.63 23.15 31.53
CA ASN A 501 -19.58 24.14 32.06
C ASN A 501 -19.24 25.60 31.71
N MET A 502 -18.10 25.87 31.05
CA MET A 502 -17.68 27.24 30.70
C MET A 502 -18.50 27.81 29.52
N GLY A 503 -19.00 29.03 29.69
CA GLY A 503 -19.45 29.85 28.58
C GLY A 503 -18.30 30.40 27.73
N SER A 504 -18.56 30.76 26.48
CA SER A 504 -17.54 31.33 25.58
C SER A 504 -16.93 32.64 26.12
N THR A 505 -17.71 33.45 26.83
CA THR A 505 -17.24 34.66 27.54
C THR A 505 -16.29 34.35 28.69
N GLU A 506 -16.59 33.32 29.48
CA GLU A 506 -15.74 32.84 30.57
C GLU A 506 -14.44 32.26 30.02
N TYR A 507 -14.52 31.48 28.93
CA TYR A 507 -13.36 30.96 28.23
C TYR A 507 -12.40 32.06 27.76
N ILE A 508 -12.91 33.17 27.21
CA ILE A 508 -12.06 34.32 26.82
C ILE A 508 -11.29 34.85 28.03
N SER A 509 -11.91 34.94 29.21
CA SER A 509 -11.23 35.40 30.44
C SER A 509 -10.14 34.41 30.90
N TYR A 510 -10.44 33.10 30.85
CA TYR A 510 -9.52 32.03 31.22
C TYR A 510 -8.33 31.93 30.25
N HIS A 511 -8.60 31.98 28.95
CA HIS A 511 -7.60 31.93 27.89
C HIS A 511 -6.64 33.13 27.96
N ASN A 512 -7.17 34.34 28.15
CA ASN A 512 -6.36 35.55 28.33
C ASN A 512 -5.51 35.54 29.62
N LYS A 513 -5.96 34.84 30.67
CA LYS A 513 -5.14 34.58 31.85
C LYS A 513 -4.03 33.56 31.54
N ARG A 514 -4.37 32.41 30.96
CA ARG A 514 -3.40 31.37 30.57
C ARG A 514 -2.28 31.86 29.65
N ILE A 515 -2.58 32.76 28.70
CA ILE A 515 -1.54 33.38 27.85
C ILE A 515 -0.50 34.15 28.68
N LYS A 516 -0.93 34.86 29.73
CA LYS A 516 -0.06 35.67 30.61
C LYS A 516 0.76 34.79 31.54
N ASP A 517 0.13 33.74 32.09
CA ASP A 517 0.75 32.82 33.05
C ASP A 517 1.70 31.80 32.38
N ALA A 518 1.60 31.60 31.06
CA ALA A 518 2.41 30.64 30.32
C ALA A 518 3.84 31.15 30.04
N PRO A 519 4.88 30.30 30.20
CA PRO A 519 6.26 30.70 29.93
C PRO A 519 6.43 31.05 28.45
N GLN A 520 7.11 32.17 28.21
CA GLN A 520 7.41 32.68 26.88
C GLN A 520 8.90 32.53 26.60
N ASN A 521 9.22 32.03 25.41
CA ASN A 521 10.57 32.09 24.86
C ASN A 521 10.50 33.02 23.63
N GLU A 522 11.60 33.67 23.23
CA GLU A 522 11.64 34.99 22.54
C GLU A 522 10.67 35.28 21.38
N LYS A 523 10.06 34.27 20.73
CA LYS A 523 9.05 34.42 19.66
C LYS A 523 7.83 33.51 19.78
N ILE A 524 7.70 32.70 20.84
CA ILE A 524 6.66 31.67 20.98
C ILE A 524 6.12 31.62 22.42
N ASN A 525 4.81 31.86 22.56
CA ASN A 525 4.06 31.53 23.77
C ASN A 525 3.77 30.03 23.80
N THR A 526 4.20 29.34 24.85
CA THR A 526 4.13 27.87 24.95
C THR A 526 2.70 27.32 24.92
N PHE A 527 1.76 27.98 25.60
CA PHE A 527 0.34 27.59 25.63
C PHE A 527 -0.30 27.69 24.24
N LYS A 528 -0.09 28.80 23.51
CA LYS A 528 -0.55 28.95 22.11
C LYS A 528 0.04 27.89 21.19
N TYR A 529 1.33 27.54 21.36
CA TYR A 529 1.99 26.52 20.54
C TYR A 529 1.42 25.11 20.77
N THR A 530 1.20 24.70 22.02
CA THR A 530 0.57 23.41 22.33
C THR A 530 -0.86 23.33 21.79
N ILE A 531 -1.69 24.35 22.06
CA ILE A 531 -3.07 24.42 21.54
C ILE A 531 -3.09 24.30 20.01
N LYS A 532 -2.22 25.04 19.30
CA LYS A 532 -2.10 24.94 17.84
C LYS A 532 -1.80 23.50 17.39
N LYS A 533 -0.71 22.95 17.92
CA LYS A 533 -0.15 21.64 17.53
C LYS A 533 -1.13 20.49 17.76
N ASP A 534 -1.87 20.52 18.86
CA ASP A 534 -2.74 19.43 19.26
C ASP A 534 -4.17 19.59 18.70
N ALA A 535 -4.61 20.82 18.39
CA ALA A 535 -5.76 21.08 17.52
C ALA A 535 -5.52 20.67 16.05
N GLU A 536 -4.31 20.89 15.51
CA GLU A 536 -3.92 20.45 14.16
C GLU A 536 -4.04 18.93 14.01
N LYS A 537 -3.57 18.15 15.01
CA LYS A 537 -3.76 16.69 15.06
C LYS A 537 -5.22 16.29 15.16
N TYR A 538 -5.99 16.99 16.01
CA TYR A 538 -7.43 16.73 16.17
C TYR A 538 -8.17 16.97 14.84
N ALA A 539 -7.85 18.05 14.12
CA ALA A 539 -8.38 18.33 12.79
C ALA A 539 -7.97 17.26 11.76
N GLU A 540 -6.72 16.79 11.77
CA GLU A 540 -6.27 15.67 10.93
C GLU A 540 -7.08 14.39 11.23
N GLN A 541 -7.32 14.07 12.50
CA GLN A 541 -8.12 12.91 12.90
C GLN A 541 -9.61 13.06 12.55
N VAL A 542 -10.19 14.26 12.64
CA VAL A 542 -11.56 14.56 12.15
C VAL A 542 -11.65 14.29 10.65
N ASN A 543 -10.66 14.73 9.86
CA ASN A 543 -10.60 14.48 8.42
C ASN A 543 -10.53 12.98 8.10
N LEU A 544 -9.63 12.25 8.76
CA LEU A 544 -9.48 10.80 8.61
C LEU A 544 -10.79 10.05 8.97
N CYS A 545 -11.42 10.40 10.08
CA CYS A 545 -12.72 9.82 10.46
C CYS A 545 -13.81 10.16 9.44
N ARG A 546 -13.87 11.40 8.93
CA ARG A 546 -14.87 11.81 7.92
C ARG A 546 -14.74 10.97 6.64
N ASP A 547 -13.52 10.70 6.17
CA ASP A 547 -13.29 9.88 4.97
C ASP A 547 -13.63 8.40 5.19
N GLU A 548 -13.37 7.83 6.39
CA GLU A 548 -13.77 6.45 6.69
C GLU A 548 -15.29 6.27 6.81
N PHE A 549 -15.98 7.24 7.42
CA PHE A 549 -17.43 7.23 7.61
C PHE A 549 -18.21 7.83 6.42
N LYS A 550 -17.52 8.36 5.40
CA LYS A 550 -18.11 9.02 4.22
C LYS A 550 -19.28 8.28 3.59
N ASN A 551 -19.18 6.95 3.51
CA ASN A 551 -20.23 6.07 2.95
C ASN A 551 -21.55 6.02 3.77
N LEU A 552 -21.58 6.57 4.99
CA LEU A 552 -22.76 6.74 5.85
C LEU A 552 -23.17 8.23 6.02
N ILE A 553 -22.36 9.16 5.52
CA ILE A 553 -22.57 10.62 5.59
C ILE A 553 -23.14 11.15 4.27
N ASP A 554 -22.55 10.71 3.15
CA ASP A 554 -22.89 11.14 1.79
C ASP A 554 -23.97 10.23 1.13
N LYS A 555 -24.66 9.42 1.95
CA LYS A 555 -25.85 8.59 1.65
C LYS A 555 -26.87 8.75 2.76
#